data_AF-A0A3P8EKR2-F1
#
_entry.id   AF-A0A3P8EKR2-F1
#
_cell.length_a   1.000
_cell.length_b   1.000
_cell.length_c   1.000
_cell.angle_alpha   90.00
_cell.angle_beta   90.00
_cell.angle_gamma   90.00
#
_symmetry.space_group_name_H-M   'P 1'
#
loop_
_entity.id
_entity.type
_entity.pdbx_description
1 polymer ?
#
loop_
_entity_poly.entity_id
_entity_poly.type
_entity_poly.pdbx_seq_one_letter_code
_entity_poly.pdbx_strand_id
1 'polypeptide(L)'
;MHSILSLAKNHLLSKLFMTTRLKRMWPDWLAGIQHYINGINFSQADYSSLDQCKFCSPDDIACADICQSTKLIGQPFLFGRPKLNILLYMGFLSNDFYKNSFESYISKGGPLGELVQWTDLIGALYILGHNITITFEAAEAKLKLLHPYSNSVPCQVENNKYDLIYTDIIGFRNLKRMNIRTPLCKFRILDTFGTEALYNRKKELWSGLHLNLQQFYTFLPHSPDNTFLGFVAEILPPKSKFSHQSSSKPVALVYGKEAYMWSNRTNYLRILSDYFELHGNVMDNADNLPKFVHIHQTQYGEPYLELMSKAQVSLYVIAFMLNCPVEKVRFFHCIITGLIKKLFDNLTHRSAKY
;
A
#
# COMPACT_ATOMS: atom_id res chain seq x y z
N MET A 1 -11.15 2.83 -12.72
CA MET A 1 -10.74 1.93 -11.60
C MET A 1 -11.46 0.59 -11.54
N HIS A 2 -12.80 0.52 -11.64
CA HIS A 2 -13.54 -0.77 -11.59
C HIS A 2 -13.13 -1.76 -12.70
N SER A 3 -12.63 -1.29 -13.83
CA SER A 3 -12.12 -2.10 -14.94
C SER A 3 -10.71 -2.68 -14.72
N ILE A 4 -9.94 -2.17 -13.75
CA ILE A 4 -8.52 -2.55 -13.54
C ILE A 4 -8.42 -3.84 -12.71
N LEU A 5 -9.36 -4.06 -11.80
CA LEU A 5 -9.45 -5.24 -10.95
C LEU A 5 -10.56 -6.15 -11.48
N SER A 6 -10.23 -7.04 -12.44
CA SER A 6 -11.17 -8.04 -13.00
C SER A 6 -11.84 -8.89 -11.90
N LEU A 7 -13.15 -9.12 -11.99
CA LEU A 7 -13.97 -9.92 -11.07
C LEU A 7 -13.76 -11.44 -11.21
N ALA A 8 -12.52 -11.93 -11.07
CA ALA A 8 -12.31 -13.35 -10.77
C ALA A 8 -12.87 -13.67 -9.37
N LYS A 9 -13.73 -14.70 -9.26
CA LYS A 9 -14.46 -15.10 -8.03
C LYS A 9 -13.58 -15.37 -6.80
N ASN A 10 -12.31 -15.75 -7.00
CA ASN A 10 -11.45 -16.28 -5.93
C ASN A 10 -10.76 -15.22 -5.04
N HIS A 11 -10.96 -13.91 -5.27
CA HIS A 11 -10.24 -12.84 -4.55
C HIS A 11 -11.16 -11.67 -4.19
N LEU A 12 -12.39 -11.98 -3.77
CA LEU A 12 -13.44 -10.97 -3.63
C LEU A 12 -13.17 -9.98 -2.50
N LEU A 13 -12.68 -10.45 -1.34
CA LEU A 13 -12.51 -9.60 -0.16
C LEU A 13 -11.31 -8.67 -0.32
N SER A 14 -10.19 -9.18 -0.84
CA SER A 14 -9.02 -8.33 -1.15
C SER A 14 -9.36 -7.26 -2.20
N LYS A 15 -10.06 -7.62 -3.28
CA LYS A 15 -10.49 -6.65 -4.31
C LYS A 15 -11.45 -5.62 -3.76
N LEU A 16 -12.41 -6.03 -2.93
CA LEU A 16 -13.34 -5.12 -2.29
C LEU A 16 -12.60 -4.14 -1.39
N PHE A 17 -11.65 -4.63 -0.58
CA PHE A 17 -10.80 -3.78 0.27
C PHE A 17 -10.02 -2.76 -0.57
N MET A 18 -9.27 -3.21 -1.58
CA MET A 18 -8.44 -2.34 -2.43
C MET A 18 -9.31 -1.29 -3.15
N THR A 19 -10.43 -1.72 -3.74
CA THR A 19 -11.31 -0.83 -4.50
C THR A 19 -12.00 0.20 -3.61
N THR A 20 -12.50 -0.21 -2.44
CA THR A 20 -13.18 0.72 -1.52
C THR A 20 -12.20 1.72 -0.91
N ARG A 21 -10.98 1.29 -0.57
CA ARG A 21 -9.91 2.18 -0.11
C ARG A 21 -9.53 3.20 -1.18
N LEU A 22 -9.24 2.74 -2.41
CA LEU A 22 -8.90 3.66 -3.50
C LEU A 22 -10.01 4.66 -3.77
N LYS A 23 -11.27 4.22 -3.79
CA LYS A 23 -12.42 5.12 -3.97
C LYS A 23 -12.48 6.22 -2.91
N ARG A 24 -12.27 5.87 -1.63
CA ARG A 24 -12.28 6.87 -0.53
C ARG A 24 -11.13 7.85 -0.64
N MET A 25 -9.92 7.37 -0.97
CA MET A 25 -8.71 8.18 -0.99
C MET A 25 -8.43 8.85 -2.34
N TRP A 26 -9.20 8.54 -3.39
CA TRP A 26 -8.93 9.05 -4.75
C TRP A 26 -8.87 10.58 -4.80
N PRO A 27 -9.76 11.35 -4.15
CA PRO A 27 -9.65 12.80 -4.10
C PRO A 27 -8.30 13.28 -3.52
N ASP A 28 -7.82 12.63 -2.46
CA ASP A 28 -6.54 12.97 -1.84
C ASP A 28 -5.34 12.59 -2.74
N TRP A 29 -5.46 11.49 -3.51
CA TRP A 29 -4.49 11.14 -4.55
C TRP A 29 -4.41 12.20 -5.65
N LEU A 30 -5.56 12.71 -6.10
CA LEU A 30 -5.64 13.76 -7.11
C LEU A 30 -5.04 15.08 -6.60
N ALA A 31 -5.39 15.49 -5.38
CA ALA A 31 -4.78 16.65 -4.74
C ALA A 31 -3.27 16.46 -4.55
N GLY A 32 -2.85 15.27 -4.11
CA GLY A 32 -1.45 14.93 -3.87
C GLY A 32 -0.58 14.98 -5.13
N ILE A 33 -1.07 14.48 -6.27
CA ILE A 33 -0.33 14.58 -7.54
C ILE A 33 -0.28 16.02 -8.05
N GLN A 34 -1.36 16.80 -7.89
CA GLN A 34 -1.37 18.22 -8.26
C GLN A 34 -0.35 19.01 -7.43
N HIS A 35 -0.30 18.79 -6.12
CA HIS A 35 0.72 19.40 -5.25
C HIS A 35 2.13 18.93 -5.59
N TYR A 36 2.31 17.66 -5.97
CA TYR A 36 3.61 17.13 -6.37
C TYR A 36 4.14 17.82 -7.63
N ILE A 37 3.26 18.09 -8.59
CA ILE A 37 3.62 18.73 -9.86
C ILE A 37 3.85 20.22 -9.67
N ASN A 38 2.91 20.91 -9.03
CA ASN A 38 2.86 22.37 -9.02
C ASN A 38 3.52 23.01 -7.78
N GLY A 39 3.85 22.21 -6.76
CA GLY A 39 4.36 22.69 -5.49
C GLY A 39 3.24 23.09 -4.51
N ILE A 40 3.63 23.31 -3.24
CA ILE A 40 2.70 23.54 -2.11
C ILE A 40 2.03 24.93 -2.19
N ASN A 41 2.65 25.91 -2.85
CA ASN A 41 2.19 27.30 -2.92
C ASN A 41 1.38 27.62 -4.19
N PHE A 42 0.97 26.62 -4.97
CA PHE A 42 0.24 26.88 -6.21
C PHE A 42 -1.19 27.32 -5.93
N SER A 43 -1.52 28.57 -6.27
CA SER A 43 -2.85 29.15 -6.07
C SER A 43 -3.67 29.09 -7.35
N GLN A 44 -5.00 29.14 -7.24
CA GLN A 44 -5.91 29.13 -8.40
C GLN A 44 -5.71 30.37 -9.33
N ALA A 45 -5.00 31.39 -8.87
CA ALA A 45 -4.61 32.57 -9.65
C ALA A 45 -3.43 32.33 -10.63
N ASP A 46 -2.68 31.23 -10.45
CA ASP A 46 -1.51 30.91 -11.30
C ASP A 46 -1.85 30.05 -12.53
N TYR A 47 -3.14 29.78 -12.77
CA TYR A 47 -3.60 28.98 -13.91
C TYR A 47 -3.20 29.56 -15.27
N SER A 48 -2.97 30.87 -15.36
CA SER A 48 -2.47 31.55 -16.58
C SER A 48 -0.99 31.28 -16.88
N SER A 49 -0.28 30.55 -16.01
CA SER A 49 1.15 30.19 -16.16
C SER A 49 1.39 28.68 -16.42
N LEU A 50 0.30 27.93 -16.59
CA LEU A 50 0.31 26.49 -16.89
C LEU A 50 0.41 26.29 -18.40
N ASP A 51 1.59 25.87 -18.86
CA ASP A 51 1.89 25.78 -20.29
C ASP A 51 1.74 24.34 -20.84
N GLN A 52 1.66 23.33 -19.96
CA GLN A 52 1.45 21.93 -20.33
C GLN A 52 0.30 21.31 -19.55
N CYS A 53 -0.81 21.06 -20.24
CA CYS A 53 -1.99 20.43 -19.68
C CYS A 53 -2.32 19.12 -20.40
N LYS A 54 -2.59 18.08 -19.62
CA LYS A 54 -3.26 16.87 -20.08
C LYS A 54 -4.70 16.94 -19.59
N PHE A 55 -5.61 17.23 -20.52
CA PHE A 55 -7.04 17.21 -20.28
C PHE A 55 -7.59 15.81 -20.47
N CYS A 56 -8.47 15.41 -19.58
CA CYS A 56 -9.13 14.12 -19.55
C CYS A 56 -10.52 14.22 -20.18
N SER A 57 -10.99 13.11 -20.74
CA SER A 57 -12.39 13.01 -21.15
C SER A 57 -13.27 13.08 -19.90
N PRO A 58 -14.39 13.84 -19.91
CA PRO A 58 -15.34 13.90 -18.79
C PRO A 58 -15.85 12.52 -18.34
N ASP A 59 -15.82 11.53 -19.24
CA ASP A 59 -16.32 10.18 -19.00
C ASP A 59 -15.33 9.26 -18.26
N ASP A 60 -14.05 9.65 -18.16
CA ASP A 60 -13.03 8.86 -17.46
C ASP A 60 -12.80 9.38 -16.04
N ILE A 61 -13.63 8.90 -15.10
CA ILE A 61 -13.57 9.21 -13.66
C ILE A 61 -12.18 8.93 -13.04
N ALA A 62 -11.36 8.12 -13.71
CA ALA A 62 -10.03 7.74 -13.24
C ALA A 62 -8.91 8.60 -13.86
N CYS A 63 -9.24 9.50 -14.79
CA CYS A 63 -8.33 10.44 -15.40
C CYS A 63 -8.51 11.81 -14.72
N ALA A 64 -7.41 12.44 -14.33
CA ALA A 64 -7.43 13.79 -13.78
C ALA A 64 -6.75 14.77 -14.73
N ASP A 65 -7.36 15.94 -14.88
CA ASP A 65 -6.74 17.07 -15.56
C ASP A 65 -5.48 17.45 -14.81
N ILE A 66 -4.34 17.28 -15.49
CA ILE A 66 -3.02 17.52 -14.92
C ILE A 66 -2.37 18.61 -15.75
N CYS A 67 -2.12 19.75 -15.11
CA CYS A 67 -1.40 20.86 -15.70
C CYS A 67 -0.11 21.11 -14.90
N GLN A 68 0.99 21.39 -15.61
CA GLN A 68 2.28 21.77 -15.05
C GLN A 68 2.76 23.09 -15.65
N SER A 69 3.39 23.93 -14.81
CA SER A 69 4.16 25.08 -15.29
C SER A 69 5.58 24.67 -15.62
N THR A 70 6.07 25.01 -16.81
CA THR A 70 7.47 24.78 -17.21
C THR A 70 8.44 25.81 -16.63
N LYS A 71 7.92 26.86 -15.96
CA LYS A 71 8.69 27.99 -15.44
C LYS A 71 9.26 27.75 -14.04
N LEU A 72 8.78 26.73 -13.33
CA LEU A 72 9.21 26.40 -11.98
C LEU A 72 10.39 25.41 -12.00
N ILE A 73 11.57 25.90 -11.62
CA ILE A 73 12.81 25.12 -11.57
C ILE A 73 12.77 24.15 -10.38
N GLY A 74 13.18 22.90 -10.60
CA GLY A 74 13.23 21.85 -9.56
C GLY A 74 11.95 21.01 -9.42
N GLN A 75 10.95 21.22 -10.28
CA GLN A 75 9.78 20.35 -10.33
C GLN A 75 10.08 19.01 -11.03
N PRO A 76 9.45 17.91 -10.59
CA PRO A 76 9.52 16.64 -11.30
C PRO A 76 8.85 16.78 -12.67
N PHE A 77 9.60 16.52 -13.74
CA PHE A 77 9.07 16.60 -15.09
C PHE A 77 8.19 15.38 -15.37
N LEU A 78 6.86 15.53 -15.30
CA LEU A 78 5.94 14.41 -15.55
C LEU A 78 5.68 14.17 -17.04
N PHE A 79 5.78 15.22 -17.86
CA PHE A 79 5.60 15.18 -19.30
C PHE A 79 6.83 14.57 -20.00
N GLY A 80 6.66 14.00 -21.19
CA GLY A 80 7.76 13.39 -21.94
C GLY A 80 8.36 12.10 -21.34
N ARG A 81 7.81 11.58 -20.24
CA ARG A 81 8.25 10.31 -19.65
C ARG A 81 7.71 9.09 -20.40
N PRO A 82 8.48 7.99 -20.51
CA PRO A 82 8.02 6.78 -21.16
C PRO A 82 6.87 6.14 -20.36
N LYS A 83 5.78 5.79 -21.07
CA LYS A 83 4.69 5.00 -20.50
C LYS A 83 5.08 3.52 -20.44
N LEU A 84 5.50 3.09 -19.25
CA LEU A 84 5.87 1.69 -19.00
C LEU A 84 4.66 0.74 -18.96
N ASN A 85 4.87 -0.50 -19.40
CA ASN A 85 4.02 -1.65 -19.17
C ASN A 85 4.49 -2.39 -17.91
N ILE A 86 3.64 -2.46 -16.89
CA ILE A 86 3.99 -2.97 -15.56
C ILE A 86 3.08 -4.14 -15.19
N LEU A 87 3.69 -5.27 -14.80
CA LEU A 87 2.98 -6.41 -14.23
C LEU A 87 3.04 -6.34 -12.70
N LEU A 88 1.90 -6.43 -12.04
CA LEU A 88 1.80 -6.64 -10.59
C LEU A 88 1.29 -8.05 -10.34
N TYR A 89 2.15 -8.89 -9.78
CA TYR A 89 1.81 -10.25 -9.38
C TYR A 89 1.84 -10.37 -7.85
N MET A 90 0.66 -10.40 -7.24
CA MET A 90 0.48 -10.56 -5.79
C MET A 90 0.43 -12.03 -5.42
N GLY A 91 1.59 -12.62 -5.13
CA GLY A 91 1.73 -14.04 -4.79
C GLY A 91 1.15 -14.41 -3.43
N PHE A 92 1.13 -13.48 -2.47
CA PHE A 92 0.54 -13.69 -1.14
C PHE A 92 -0.98 -13.89 -1.17
N LEU A 93 -1.65 -13.48 -2.25
CA LEU A 93 -3.07 -13.72 -2.48
C LEU A 93 -3.34 -14.98 -3.31
N SER A 94 -2.32 -15.70 -3.78
CA SER A 94 -2.55 -16.89 -4.60
C SER A 94 -3.30 -17.99 -3.83
N ASN A 95 -4.21 -18.70 -4.49
CA ASN A 95 -4.95 -19.81 -3.86
C ASN A 95 -4.03 -20.90 -3.28
N ASP A 96 -2.86 -21.08 -3.91
CA ASP A 96 -1.85 -22.07 -3.49
C ASP A 96 -1.09 -21.63 -2.23
N PHE A 97 -1.13 -20.34 -1.87
CA PHE A 97 -0.50 -19.82 -0.66
C PHE A 97 -1.39 -20.01 0.56
N TYR A 98 -0.93 -20.80 1.53
CA TYR A 98 -1.66 -21.16 2.76
C TYR A 98 -3.15 -21.51 2.53
N LYS A 99 -3.47 -22.24 1.45
CA LYS A 99 -4.84 -22.69 1.12
C LYS A 99 -5.89 -21.57 1.14
N ASN A 100 -5.58 -20.42 0.54
CA ASN A 100 -6.45 -19.24 0.52
C ASN A 100 -6.82 -18.67 1.91
N SER A 101 -6.00 -18.95 2.94
CA SER A 101 -6.27 -18.46 4.30
C SER A 101 -6.24 -16.94 4.39
N PHE A 102 -5.46 -16.25 3.55
CA PHE A 102 -5.35 -14.79 3.59
C PHE A 102 -6.70 -14.10 3.33
N GLU A 103 -7.47 -14.53 2.32
CA GLU A 103 -8.82 -14.01 2.07
C GLU A 103 -9.73 -14.19 3.30
N SER A 104 -9.62 -15.33 3.99
CA SER A 104 -10.39 -15.60 5.23
C SER A 104 -9.97 -14.73 6.42
N TYR A 105 -8.73 -14.22 6.44
CA TYR A 105 -8.23 -13.34 7.49
C TYR A 105 -8.65 -11.88 7.27
N ILE A 106 -8.90 -11.46 6.03
CA ILE A 106 -9.35 -10.08 5.74
C ILE A 106 -10.66 -9.77 6.47
N SER A 107 -11.61 -10.69 6.47
CA SER A 107 -12.90 -10.53 7.17
C SER A 107 -12.78 -10.56 8.69
N LYS A 108 -11.68 -11.11 9.22
CA LYS A 108 -11.39 -11.24 10.66
C LYS A 108 -10.44 -10.16 11.18
N GLY A 109 -10.19 -9.11 10.41
CA GLY A 109 -9.30 -8.02 10.84
C GLY A 109 -7.81 -8.38 10.84
N GLY A 110 -7.41 -9.34 10.00
CA GLY A 110 -6.04 -9.85 9.88
C GLY A 110 -4.99 -8.80 9.44
N PRO A 111 -3.78 -9.25 9.08
CA PRO A 111 -2.71 -8.34 8.66
C PRO A 111 -3.03 -7.71 7.30
N LEU A 112 -3.65 -6.52 7.32
CA LEU A 112 -4.03 -5.76 6.13
C LEU A 112 -2.90 -4.85 5.61
N GLY A 113 -1.71 -4.88 6.22
CA GLY A 113 -0.62 -3.96 5.89
C GLY A 113 -0.13 -4.12 4.46
N GLU A 114 0.09 -5.36 4.03
CA GLU A 114 0.49 -5.70 2.66
C GLU A 114 -0.57 -5.21 1.66
N LEU A 115 -1.86 -5.44 1.93
CA LEU A 115 -2.94 -4.96 1.07
C LEU A 115 -2.94 -3.44 0.95
N VAL A 116 -2.71 -2.71 2.04
CA VAL A 116 -2.58 -1.24 2.01
C VAL A 116 -1.43 -0.81 1.09
N GLN A 117 -0.24 -1.38 1.27
CA GLN A 117 0.92 -1.04 0.42
C GLN A 117 0.69 -1.38 -1.06
N TRP A 118 0.14 -2.56 -1.37
CA TRP A 118 -0.21 -2.95 -2.74
C TRP A 118 -1.25 -2.02 -3.36
N THR A 119 -2.27 -1.64 -2.59
CA THR A 119 -3.32 -0.70 -3.04
C THR A 119 -2.72 0.63 -3.43
N ASP A 120 -1.86 1.17 -2.57
CA ASP A 120 -1.28 2.49 -2.76
C ASP A 120 -0.24 2.49 -3.90
N LEU A 121 0.50 1.39 -4.08
CA LEU A 121 1.37 1.17 -5.24
C LEU A 121 0.56 1.17 -6.55
N ILE A 122 -0.58 0.45 -6.59
CA ILE A 122 -1.46 0.43 -7.77
C ILE A 122 -1.97 1.84 -8.07
N GLY A 123 -2.47 2.56 -7.06
CA GLY A 123 -2.97 3.93 -7.20
C GLY A 123 -1.89 4.88 -7.75
N ALA A 124 -0.68 4.82 -7.21
CA ALA A 124 0.43 5.65 -7.65
C ALA A 124 0.93 5.33 -9.06
N LEU A 125 1.08 4.05 -9.42
CA LEU A 125 1.48 3.69 -10.79
C LEU A 125 0.42 4.13 -11.81
N TYR A 126 -0.85 4.04 -11.41
CA TYR A 126 -1.98 4.38 -12.26
C TYR A 126 -2.08 5.90 -12.49
N ILE A 127 -1.97 6.70 -11.43
CA ILE A 127 -2.00 8.17 -11.52
C ILE A 127 -0.80 8.73 -12.29
N LEU A 128 0.35 8.05 -12.22
CA LEU A 128 1.54 8.37 -13.04
C LEU A 128 1.39 8.01 -14.52
N GLY A 129 0.30 7.33 -14.91
CA GLY A 129 -0.08 7.06 -16.30
C GLY A 129 0.49 5.76 -16.90
N HIS A 130 1.02 4.85 -16.08
CA HIS A 130 1.57 3.59 -16.56
C HIS A 130 0.47 2.60 -16.99
N ASN A 131 0.82 1.69 -17.92
CA ASN A 131 -0.07 0.58 -18.26
C ASN A 131 0.13 -0.54 -17.25
N ILE A 132 -0.93 -0.88 -16.51
CA ILE A 132 -0.85 -1.80 -15.40
C ILE A 132 -1.63 -3.07 -15.73
N THR A 133 -0.99 -4.23 -15.53
CA THR A 133 -1.69 -5.52 -15.50
C THR A 133 -1.54 -6.14 -14.12
N ILE A 134 -2.66 -6.56 -13.53
CA ILE A 134 -2.70 -7.20 -12.22
C ILE A 134 -3.04 -8.68 -12.38
N THR A 135 -2.38 -9.54 -11.61
CA THR A 135 -2.69 -10.96 -11.51
C THR A 135 -2.38 -11.48 -10.10
N PHE A 136 -3.10 -12.53 -9.71
CA PHE A 136 -3.01 -13.18 -8.40
C PHE A 136 -2.53 -14.63 -8.53
N GLU A 137 -2.56 -15.19 -9.74
CA GLU A 137 -2.25 -16.60 -9.98
C GLU A 137 -0.94 -16.76 -10.74
N ALA A 138 -0.09 -17.67 -10.26
CA ALA A 138 1.22 -17.90 -10.85
C ALA A 138 1.12 -18.38 -12.31
N ALA A 139 0.12 -19.20 -12.64
CA ALA A 139 -0.10 -19.69 -14.01
C ALA A 139 -0.49 -18.56 -14.97
N GLU A 140 -1.36 -17.65 -14.55
CA GLU A 140 -1.75 -16.48 -15.34
C GLU A 140 -0.57 -15.51 -15.49
N ALA A 141 0.18 -15.27 -14.40
CA ALA A 141 1.41 -14.49 -14.44
C ALA A 141 2.44 -15.09 -15.41
N LYS A 142 2.65 -16.41 -15.38
CA LYS A 142 3.51 -17.12 -16.33
C LYS A 142 3.03 -16.87 -17.75
N LEU A 143 1.77 -17.15 -18.08
CA LEU A 143 1.22 -16.95 -19.42
C LEU A 143 1.43 -15.52 -19.93
N LYS A 144 1.30 -14.52 -19.05
CA LYS A 144 1.56 -13.10 -19.40
C LYS A 144 3.04 -12.79 -19.61
N LEU A 145 3.94 -13.53 -18.96
CA LEU A 145 5.39 -13.37 -19.04
C LEU A 145 6.04 -14.26 -20.11
N LEU A 146 5.32 -15.26 -20.63
CA LEU A 146 5.79 -16.08 -21.74
C LEU A 146 5.94 -15.19 -22.98
N HIS A 147 7.17 -15.12 -23.49
CA HIS A 147 7.48 -14.54 -24.79
C HIS A 147 7.95 -15.63 -25.76
N PRO A 148 7.67 -15.47 -27.07
CA PRO A 148 8.40 -16.18 -28.09
C PRO A 148 9.86 -15.68 -28.07
N TYR A 149 10.77 -16.64 -27.95
CA TYR A 149 12.23 -16.57 -28.10
C TYR A 149 12.90 -15.20 -28.38
N SER A 150 13.92 -14.86 -27.57
CA SER A 150 15.04 -14.03 -28.02
C SER A 150 16.35 -14.52 -27.40
N ASN A 151 17.41 -14.56 -28.20
CA ASN A 151 18.78 -14.95 -27.83
C ASN A 151 19.62 -13.75 -27.30
N SER A 152 19.01 -12.60 -26.99
CA SER A 152 19.72 -11.40 -26.56
C SER A 152 19.87 -11.26 -25.03
N VAL A 153 20.87 -10.46 -24.64
CA VAL A 153 21.35 -10.23 -23.25
C VAL A 153 20.19 -9.80 -22.31
N PRO A 154 20.17 -10.24 -21.03
CA PRO A 154 18.98 -10.17 -20.17
C PRO A 154 18.35 -8.78 -19.99
N CYS A 155 19.09 -7.69 -20.12
CA CYS A 155 18.58 -6.35 -19.80
C CYS A 155 18.10 -5.54 -21.01
N GLN A 156 18.33 -6.01 -22.24
CA GLN A 156 17.93 -5.35 -23.48
C GLN A 156 17.09 -6.30 -24.31
N VAL A 157 15.79 -6.31 -24.04
CA VAL A 157 14.85 -7.16 -24.79
C VAL A 157 13.84 -6.23 -25.44
N GLU A 158 14.05 -5.99 -26.73
CA GLU A 158 13.22 -5.14 -27.59
C GLU A 158 11.76 -5.64 -27.67
N ASN A 159 11.51 -6.92 -27.35
CA ASN A 159 10.19 -7.56 -27.45
C ASN A 159 9.53 -7.94 -26.12
N ASN A 160 9.97 -7.36 -24.99
CA ASN A 160 9.36 -7.69 -23.70
C ASN A 160 8.07 -6.89 -23.44
N LYS A 161 6.93 -7.57 -23.40
CA LYS A 161 5.59 -7.07 -22.98
C LYS A 161 5.57 -6.22 -21.71
N TYR A 162 6.45 -6.50 -20.73
CA TYR A 162 6.52 -5.76 -19.46
C TYR A 162 7.93 -5.21 -19.19
N ASP A 163 8.01 -3.94 -18.82
CA ASP A 163 9.23 -3.21 -18.47
C ASP A 163 9.64 -3.43 -17.01
N LEU A 164 8.66 -3.59 -16.14
CA LEU A 164 8.79 -3.78 -14.70
C LEU A 164 7.81 -4.83 -14.18
N ILE A 165 8.23 -5.56 -13.15
CA ILE A 165 7.41 -6.55 -12.47
C ILE A 165 7.49 -6.30 -10.98
N TYR A 166 6.37 -5.91 -10.38
CA TYR A 166 6.22 -5.90 -8.93
C TYR A 166 5.65 -7.23 -8.48
N THR A 167 6.30 -7.86 -7.50
CA THR A 167 5.81 -9.08 -6.86
C THR A 167 6.27 -9.13 -5.41
N ASP A 168 5.83 -10.11 -4.64
CA ASP A 168 6.32 -10.38 -3.29
C ASP A 168 7.27 -11.59 -3.30
N ILE A 169 7.84 -11.92 -2.13
CA ILE A 169 8.78 -13.05 -1.98
C ILE A 169 8.14 -14.36 -2.46
N ILE A 170 6.85 -14.57 -2.16
CA ILE A 170 6.11 -15.79 -2.53
C ILE A 170 5.90 -15.85 -4.03
N GLY A 171 5.45 -14.76 -4.63
CA GLY A 171 5.21 -14.64 -6.05
C GLY A 171 6.50 -14.83 -6.86
N PHE A 172 7.60 -14.21 -6.45
CA PHE A 172 8.89 -14.42 -7.09
C PHE A 172 9.33 -15.89 -7.06
N ARG A 173 9.15 -16.59 -5.92
CA ARG A 173 9.47 -18.01 -5.82
C ARG A 173 8.56 -18.89 -6.67
N ASN A 174 7.26 -18.59 -6.72
CA ASN A 174 6.31 -19.31 -7.58
C ASN A 174 6.70 -19.19 -9.05
N LEU A 175 7.01 -17.97 -9.50
CA LEU A 175 7.49 -17.72 -10.84
C LEU A 175 8.80 -18.45 -11.15
N LYS A 176 9.78 -18.43 -10.23
CA LYS A 176 11.05 -19.14 -10.37
C LYS A 176 10.85 -20.66 -10.48
N ARG A 177 9.95 -21.25 -9.67
CA ARG A 177 9.57 -22.67 -9.75
C ARG A 177 8.92 -23.02 -11.09
N MET A 178 8.22 -22.07 -11.70
CA MET A 178 7.60 -22.23 -13.02
C MET A 178 8.57 -22.05 -14.20
N ASN A 179 9.86 -21.84 -13.92
CA ASN A 179 10.95 -21.69 -14.89
C ASN A 179 10.72 -20.56 -15.89
N ILE A 180 10.27 -19.39 -15.41
CA ILE A 180 10.16 -18.20 -16.25
C ILE A 180 11.55 -17.73 -16.71
N ARG A 181 11.64 -17.25 -17.95
CA ARG A 181 12.89 -16.73 -18.54
C ARG A 181 13.04 -15.22 -18.37
N THR A 182 12.27 -14.65 -17.46
CA THR A 182 12.24 -13.19 -17.28
C THR A 182 13.52 -12.70 -16.60
N PRO A 183 14.16 -11.64 -17.14
CA PRO A 183 15.36 -11.08 -16.56
C PRO A 183 15.18 -10.61 -15.11
N LEU A 184 16.12 -10.98 -14.24
CA LEU A 184 16.04 -10.71 -12.79
C LEU A 184 16.00 -9.21 -12.45
N CYS A 185 16.62 -8.36 -13.27
CA CYS A 185 16.67 -6.90 -13.07
C CYS A 185 15.29 -6.21 -13.17
N LYS A 186 14.28 -6.89 -13.73
CA LYS A 186 12.92 -6.37 -13.89
C LYS A 186 12.09 -6.44 -12.61
N PHE A 187 12.50 -7.29 -11.68
CA PHE A 187 11.74 -7.52 -10.47
C PHE A 187 11.91 -6.41 -9.45
N ARG A 188 10.82 -6.11 -8.75
CA ARG A 188 10.72 -5.28 -7.56
C ARG A 188 9.95 -6.11 -6.54
N ILE A 189 10.60 -6.46 -5.43
CA ILE A 189 10.10 -7.41 -4.44
C ILE A 189 9.56 -6.62 -3.26
N LEU A 190 8.24 -6.61 -3.07
CA LEU A 190 7.66 -6.06 -1.86
C LEU A 190 7.98 -7.00 -0.70
N ASP A 191 8.66 -6.44 0.29
CA ASP A 191 9.18 -7.15 1.46
C ASP A 191 9.06 -6.21 2.66
N THR A 192 7.99 -6.39 3.45
CA THR A 192 7.60 -5.52 4.55
C THR A 192 8.76 -5.20 5.50
N PHE A 193 9.53 -6.23 5.86
CA PHE A 193 10.63 -6.15 6.83
C PHE A 193 12.00 -5.94 6.20
N GLY A 194 12.10 -6.08 4.88
CA GLY A 194 13.36 -5.95 4.17
C GLY A 194 14.25 -7.19 4.32
N THR A 195 15.26 -7.23 3.46
CA THR A 195 16.17 -8.35 3.32
C THR A 195 17.60 -7.82 3.35
N GLU A 196 18.38 -8.28 4.32
CA GLU A 196 19.81 -7.95 4.42
C GLU A 196 20.65 -8.84 3.49
N ALA A 197 21.88 -8.38 3.21
CA ALA A 197 22.83 -9.06 2.33
C ALA A 197 23.07 -10.54 2.68
N LEU A 198 23.22 -10.84 3.98
CA LEU A 198 23.49 -12.19 4.48
C LEU A 198 22.34 -13.16 4.12
N TYR A 199 21.10 -12.75 4.40
CA TYR A 199 19.92 -13.56 4.13
C TYR A 199 19.61 -13.65 2.63
N ASN A 200 19.86 -12.59 1.85
CA ASN A 200 19.70 -12.66 0.40
C ASN A 200 20.59 -13.72 -0.27
N ARG A 201 21.74 -14.05 0.34
CA ARG A 201 22.66 -15.11 -0.13
C ARG A 201 22.32 -16.49 0.43
N LYS A 202 21.88 -16.58 1.69
CA LYS A 202 21.58 -17.86 2.35
C LYS A 202 20.21 -18.37 1.90
N LYS A 203 20.12 -19.62 1.46
CA LYS A 203 18.85 -20.21 1.02
C LYS A 203 18.03 -20.69 2.22
N GLU A 204 17.03 -19.91 2.60
CA GLU A 204 16.00 -20.29 3.58
C GLU A 204 14.60 -20.04 2.99
N LEU A 205 13.57 -20.08 3.85
CA LEU A 205 12.17 -19.96 3.44
C LEU A 205 11.86 -18.59 2.81
N TRP A 206 12.29 -17.51 3.47
CA TRP A 206 12.05 -16.12 3.06
C TRP A 206 13.22 -15.46 2.34
N SER A 207 14.31 -16.21 2.16
CA SER A 207 15.61 -15.65 1.79
C SER A 207 16.24 -16.41 0.60
N GLY A 208 17.43 -16.03 0.15
CA GLY A 208 18.13 -16.71 -0.96
C GLY A 208 17.55 -16.39 -2.34
N LEU A 209 17.11 -15.14 -2.54
CA LEU A 209 16.57 -14.69 -3.83
C LEU A 209 17.69 -14.29 -4.80
N HIS A 210 18.88 -13.94 -4.28
CA HIS A 210 20.06 -13.53 -5.04
C HIS A 210 19.79 -12.35 -5.99
N LEU A 211 18.95 -11.40 -5.56
CA LEU A 211 18.65 -10.16 -6.27
C LEU A 211 19.57 -9.03 -5.78
N ASN A 212 19.61 -7.91 -6.50
CA ASN A 212 20.22 -6.70 -5.93
C ASN A 212 19.36 -6.23 -4.74
N LEU A 213 19.99 -5.83 -3.62
CA LEU A 213 19.29 -5.45 -2.39
C LEU A 213 18.35 -4.23 -2.57
N GLN A 214 18.63 -3.35 -3.53
CA GLN A 214 17.75 -2.23 -3.88
C GLN A 214 16.48 -2.68 -4.63
N GLN A 215 16.38 -3.95 -5.05
CA GLN A 215 15.16 -4.51 -5.62
C GLN A 215 14.13 -4.89 -4.55
N PHE A 216 14.50 -4.91 -3.26
CA PHE A 216 13.57 -5.17 -2.15
C PHE A 216 12.94 -3.85 -1.68
N TYR A 217 11.62 -3.86 -1.53
CA TYR A 217 10.78 -2.68 -1.34
C TYR A 217 10.12 -2.76 0.03
N THR A 218 10.58 -1.94 0.97
CA THR A 218 10.20 -2.04 2.38
C THR A 218 8.98 -1.21 2.75
N PHE A 219 8.30 -1.63 3.81
CA PHE A 219 7.16 -0.92 4.37
C PHE A 219 7.57 0.35 5.13
N LEU A 220 8.74 0.35 5.76
CA LEU A 220 9.32 1.46 6.49
C LEU A 220 10.80 1.64 6.14
N PRO A 221 11.39 2.84 6.37
CA PRO A 221 12.79 3.11 6.04
C PRO A 221 13.75 2.57 7.11
N HIS A 222 13.64 1.29 7.47
CA HIS A 222 14.47 0.66 8.51
C HIS A 222 15.61 -0.18 7.95
N SER A 223 15.60 -0.52 6.66
CA SER A 223 16.67 -1.30 6.00
C SER A 223 17.36 -0.45 4.93
N PRO A 224 18.55 0.12 5.20
CA PRO A 224 19.23 1.04 4.28
C PRO A 224 19.71 0.38 2.99
N ASP A 225 19.94 -0.93 3.00
CA ASP A 225 20.31 -1.71 1.81
C ASP A 225 19.15 -1.84 0.82
N ASN A 226 17.92 -1.63 1.28
CA ASN A 226 16.70 -1.82 0.51
C ASN A 226 16.07 -0.49 0.11
N THR A 227 15.15 -0.55 -0.86
CA THR A 227 14.39 0.61 -1.30
C THR A 227 13.18 0.80 -0.40
N PHE A 228 13.12 1.90 0.35
CA PHE A 228 11.89 2.21 1.09
C PHE A 228 10.75 2.60 0.14
N LEU A 229 9.69 1.80 0.09
CA LEU A 229 8.47 2.09 -0.69
C LEU A 229 7.46 2.87 0.14
N GLY A 230 7.07 2.32 1.30
CA GLY A 230 6.04 2.89 2.15
C GLY A 230 4.62 2.60 1.69
N PHE A 231 3.70 3.45 2.15
CA PHE A 231 2.26 3.41 1.93
C PHE A 231 1.69 4.78 2.32
N VAL A 232 0.41 5.03 2.05
CA VAL A 232 -0.29 6.25 2.45
C VAL A 232 -1.11 6.02 3.72
N ALA A 233 -0.96 6.87 4.72
CA ALA A 233 -1.87 6.91 5.86
C ALA A 233 -3.24 7.49 5.44
N GLU A 234 -4.31 6.72 5.62
CA GLU A 234 -5.70 7.18 5.40
C GLU A 234 -6.19 7.91 6.64
N ILE A 235 -6.55 9.18 6.51
CA ILE A 235 -6.95 10.04 7.62
C ILE A 235 -8.32 10.62 7.29
N LEU A 236 -9.30 10.39 8.16
CA LEU A 236 -10.54 11.15 8.08
C LEU A 236 -10.34 12.49 8.80
N PRO A 237 -10.56 13.64 8.12
CA PRO A 237 -10.54 14.91 8.81
C PRO A 237 -11.60 14.90 9.92
N PRO A 238 -11.30 15.48 11.09
CA PRO A 238 -12.27 15.55 12.18
C PRO A 238 -13.50 16.31 11.69
N LYS A 239 -14.66 15.65 11.66
CA LYS A 239 -15.94 16.34 11.51
C LYS A 239 -16.01 17.37 12.66
N SER A 240 -16.37 18.62 12.33
CA SER A 240 -16.35 19.81 13.20
C SER A 240 -16.58 19.52 14.68
N LYS A 241 -15.76 20.15 15.55
CA LYS A 241 -15.79 20.11 17.03
C LYS A 241 -16.99 19.36 17.59
N PHE A 242 -16.79 18.08 17.91
CA PHE A 242 -17.80 17.28 18.57
C PHE A 242 -18.28 18.01 19.83
N SER A 243 -19.59 18.28 19.85
CA SER A 243 -20.33 18.65 21.04
C SER A 243 -20.00 17.65 22.14
N HIS A 244 -19.56 18.16 23.29
CA HIS A 244 -19.33 17.45 24.55
C HIS A 244 -19.99 16.05 24.59
N GLN A 245 -19.19 15.00 24.42
CA GLN A 245 -19.62 13.66 24.82
C GLN A 245 -19.86 13.66 26.33
N SER A 246 -20.95 13.03 26.74
CA SER A 246 -21.49 12.99 28.10
C SER A 246 -20.65 12.17 29.10
N SER A 247 -19.47 11.69 28.71
CA SER A 247 -18.55 10.95 29.58
C SER A 247 -17.46 11.89 30.09
N SER A 248 -17.15 11.81 31.39
CA SER A 248 -16.13 12.67 32.02
C SER A 248 -14.70 12.29 31.61
N LYS A 249 -14.51 11.14 30.95
CA LYS A 249 -13.19 10.56 30.66
C LYS A 249 -12.84 10.68 29.17
N PRO A 250 -11.57 10.98 28.84
CA PRO A 250 -11.09 10.91 27.47
C PRO A 250 -11.20 9.49 26.90
N VAL A 251 -11.52 9.37 25.61
CA VAL A 251 -11.62 8.07 24.91
C VAL A 251 -10.23 7.57 24.52
N ALA A 252 -9.91 6.32 24.87
CA ALA A 252 -8.72 5.63 24.41
C ALA A 252 -9.07 4.36 23.62
N LEU A 253 -8.45 4.22 22.44
CA LEU A 253 -8.64 3.07 21.58
C LEU A 253 -7.51 2.06 21.81
N VAL A 254 -7.90 0.86 22.18
CA VAL A 254 -7.00 -0.23 22.50
C VAL A 254 -6.71 -1.05 21.23
N TYR A 255 -5.42 -1.16 20.87
CA TYR A 255 -4.94 -1.85 19.69
C TYR A 255 -4.67 -3.32 19.98
N GLY A 256 -5.61 -4.15 19.57
CA GLY A 256 -5.51 -5.60 19.47
C GLY A 256 -6.68 -6.09 18.63
N LYS A 257 -6.42 -6.62 17.45
CA LYS A 257 -7.47 -6.93 16.45
C LYS A 257 -8.10 -8.31 16.63
N GLU A 258 -7.41 -9.19 17.34
CA GLU A 258 -7.83 -10.57 17.61
C GLU A 258 -7.80 -10.83 19.11
N ALA A 259 -8.73 -11.66 19.60
CA ALA A 259 -8.95 -11.90 21.02
C ALA A 259 -7.71 -12.39 21.76
N TYR A 260 -6.88 -13.22 21.11
CA TYR A 260 -5.63 -13.72 21.70
C TYR A 260 -4.69 -12.58 22.11
N MET A 261 -4.75 -11.43 21.42
CA MET A 261 -3.88 -10.29 21.70
C MET A 261 -4.17 -9.63 23.05
N TRP A 262 -5.35 -9.90 23.61
CA TRP A 262 -5.84 -9.35 24.87
C TRP A 262 -5.61 -10.30 26.05
N SER A 263 -5.08 -11.49 25.79
CA SER A 263 -4.82 -12.50 26.81
C SER A 263 -3.85 -11.99 27.86
N ASN A 264 -4.21 -12.14 29.15
CA ASN A 264 -3.43 -11.69 30.30
C ASN A 264 -3.15 -10.18 30.33
N ARG A 265 -4.11 -9.35 29.90
CA ARG A 265 -3.98 -7.88 29.85
C ARG A 265 -5.05 -7.14 30.64
N THR A 266 -5.99 -7.86 31.25
CA THR A 266 -7.10 -7.30 32.04
C THR A 266 -6.63 -6.38 33.16
N ASN A 267 -5.59 -6.75 33.92
CA ASN A 267 -5.08 -5.91 35.00
C ASN A 267 -4.51 -4.58 34.50
N TYR A 268 -3.76 -4.62 33.39
CA TYR A 268 -3.21 -3.44 32.75
C TYR A 268 -4.33 -2.51 32.23
N LEU A 269 -5.32 -3.07 31.53
CA LEU A 269 -6.45 -2.30 31.02
C LEU A 269 -7.34 -1.76 32.16
N ARG A 270 -7.46 -2.48 33.28
CA ARG A 270 -8.20 -1.99 34.45
C ARG A 270 -7.60 -0.72 35.03
N ILE A 271 -6.26 -0.63 35.14
CA ILE A 271 -5.59 0.61 35.57
C ILE A 271 -5.91 1.76 34.61
N LEU A 272 -5.90 1.50 33.30
CA LEU A 272 -6.19 2.53 32.30
C LEU A 272 -7.67 2.95 32.29
N SER A 273 -8.58 2.06 32.67
CA SER A 273 -10.01 2.36 32.77
C SER A 273 -10.35 3.42 33.83
N ASP A 274 -9.45 3.65 34.79
CA ASP A 274 -9.60 4.72 35.78
C ASP A 274 -9.45 6.11 35.13
N TYR A 275 -8.67 6.22 34.05
CA TYR A 275 -8.34 7.47 33.37
C TYR A 275 -9.07 7.65 32.03
N PHE A 276 -9.38 6.55 31.34
CA PHE A 276 -9.91 6.57 29.99
C PHE A 276 -11.20 5.75 29.87
N GLU A 277 -12.08 6.19 28.96
CA GLU A 277 -13.10 5.31 28.40
C GLU A 277 -12.43 4.41 27.35
N LEU A 278 -12.37 3.10 27.62
CA LEU A 278 -11.62 2.15 26.80
C LEU A 278 -12.49 1.58 25.69
N HIS A 279 -12.02 1.72 24.45
CA HIS A 279 -12.66 1.16 23.26
C HIS A 279 -11.73 0.14 22.60
N GLY A 280 -12.27 -0.86 21.93
CA GLY A 280 -11.50 -1.86 21.18
C GLY A 280 -12.21 -2.28 19.90
N ASN A 281 -11.46 -2.84 18.96
CA ASN A 281 -12.03 -3.37 17.72
C ASN A 281 -11.50 -4.78 17.46
N VAL A 282 -12.26 -5.78 17.93
CA VAL A 282 -11.91 -7.20 17.88
C VAL A 282 -12.95 -7.93 17.03
N MET A 283 -12.52 -8.55 15.93
CA MET A 283 -13.43 -9.13 14.94
C MET A 283 -13.78 -10.60 15.17
N ASP A 284 -13.00 -11.31 15.99
CA ASP A 284 -13.19 -12.73 16.31
C ASP A 284 -14.01 -12.89 17.62
N ASN A 285 -13.59 -13.75 18.56
CA ASN A 285 -14.36 -14.04 19.75
C ASN A 285 -14.15 -12.99 20.86
N ALA A 286 -15.11 -12.06 21.01
CA ALA A 286 -15.06 -11.01 22.02
C ALA A 286 -15.59 -11.41 23.41
N ASP A 287 -16.12 -12.63 23.60
CA ASP A 287 -16.84 -13.02 24.82
C ASP A 287 -15.98 -13.01 26.08
N ASN A 288 -14.69 -13.34 25.93
CA ASN A 288 -13.73 -13.40 27.03
C ASN A 288 -12.99 -12.07 27.28
N LEU A 289 -13.38 -11.00 26.58
CA LEU A 289 -12.75 -9.69 26.75
C LEU A 289 -13.30 -8.96 27.99
N PRO A 290 -12.53 -8.05 28.58
CA PRO A 290 -12.97 -7.32 29.77
C PRO A 290 -14.23 -6.50 29.48
N LYS A 291 -15.31 -6.75 30.24
CA LYS A 291 -16.62 -6.10 30.05
C LYS A 291 -16.63 -4.58 30.19
N PHE A 292 -15.59 -4.01 30.81
CA PHE A 292 -15.41 -2.56 30.96
C PHE A 292 -14.78 -1.90 29.72
N VAL A 293 -14.52 -2.66 28.65
CA VAL A 293 -14.03 -2.16 27.36
C VAL A 293 -15.16 -2.23 26.33
N HIS A 294 -15.41 -1.14 25.62
CA HIS A 294 -16.41 -1.07 24.55
C HIS A 294 -15.86 -1.67 23.25
N ILE A 295 -16.32 -2.85 22.85
CA ILE A 295 -15.87 -3.55 21.65
C ILE A 295 -16.81 -3.28 20.46
N HIS A 296 -16.27 -2.78 19.34
CA HIS A 296 -17.06 -2.27 18.20
C HIS A 296 -17.22 -3.25 17.03
N GLN A 297 -16.39 -4.30 16.94
CA GLN A 297 -16.42 -5.34 15.88
C GLN A 297 -16.66 -4.81 14.45
N THR A 298 -16.00 -3.71 14.11
CA THR A 298 -16.20 -2.95 12.87
C THR A 298 -15.12 -3.28 11.84
N GLN A 299 -15.51 -3.54 10.59
CA GLN A 299 -14.57 -3.76 9.49
C GLN A 299 -13.83 -2.46 9.12
N TYR A 300 -12.66 -2.61 8.50
CA TYR A 300 -11.90 -1.45 8.02
C TYR A 300 -12.69 -0.65 6.98
N GLY A 301 -12.82 0.66 7.22
CA GLY A 301 -13.60 1.58 6.39
C GLY A 301 -13.95 2.85 7.16
N GLU A 302 -14.89 3.64 6.65
CA GLU A 302 -15.30 4.91 7.26
C GLU A 302 -15.71 4.77 8.73
N PRO A 303 -16.50 3.76 9.16
CA PRO A 303 -16.89 3.64 10.56
C PRO A 303 -15.72 3.35 11.50
N TYR A 304 -14.74 2.55 11.05
CA TYR A 304 -13.51 2.29 11.81
C TYR A 304 -12.60 3.52 11.87
N LEU A 305 -12.46 4.24 10.76
CA LEU A 305 -11.70 5.49 10.71
C LEU A 305 -12.33 6.57 11.60
N GLU A 306 -13.66 6.62 11.69
CA GLU A 306 -14.39 7.52 12.60
C GLU A 306 -14.17 7.14 14.07
N LEU A 307 -14.14 5.85 14.40
CA LEU A 307 -13.76 5.39 15.74
C LEU A 307 -12.32 5.83 16.09
N MET A 308 -11.38 5.69 15.15
CA MET A 308 -10.00 6.13 15.35
C MET A 308 -9.86 7.65 15.52
N SER A 309 -10.67 8.44 14.80
CA SER A 309 -10.64 9.91 14.90
C SER A 309 -11.25 10.43 16.20
N LYS A 310 -12.18 9.68 16.82
CA LYS A 310 -12.78 10.01 18.13
C LYS A 310 -11.86 9.74 19.30
N ALA A 311 -11.03 8.71 19.21
CA ALA A 311 -10.10 8.41 20.30
C ALA A 311 -9.05 9.54 20.42
N GLN A 312 -8.61 9.82 21.64
CA GLN A 312 -7.54 10.78 21.93
C GLN A 312 -6.19 10.07 22.07
N VAL A 313 -6.19 8.86 22.65
CA VAL A 313 -4.99 8.03 22.87
C VAL A 313 -5.20 6.65 22.28
N SER A 314 -4.11 6.03 21.80
CA SER A 314 -4.09 4.66 21.28
C SER A 314 -3.21 3.83 22.19
N LEU A 315 -3.77 2.75 22.75
CA LEU A 315 -3.13 1.92 23.76
C LEU A 315 -2.81 0.56 23.18
N TYR A 316 -1.55 0.16 23.18
CA TYR A 316 -1.14 -1.13 22.62
C TYR A 316 -1.23 -2.23 23.66
N VAL A 317 -1.89 -3.33 23.31
CA VAL A 317 -2.09 -4.49 24.20
C VAL A 317 -0.93 -5.49 24.10
N ILE A 318 -0.18 -5.41 23.01
CA ILE A 318 1.06 -6.15 22.78
C ILE A 318 2.14 -5.17 22.30
N ALA A 319 3.33 -5.23 22.90
CA ALA A 319 4.53 -4.53 22.43
C ALA A 319 5.13 -5.12 21.13
N PHE A 320 4.55 -6.21 20.60
CA PHE A 320 5.10 -7.03 19.51
C PHE A 320 4.47 -6.72 18.13
N MET A 321 3.78 -5.58 18.00
CA MET A 321 3.30 -5.10 16.71
C MET A 321 4.45 -4.41 15.99
N LEU A 322 5.37 -5.20 15.44
CA LEU A 322 6.45 -4.67 14.61
C LEU A 322 5.85 -3.98 13.38
N ASN A 323 6.00 -2.66 13.30
CA ASN A 323 5.86 -1.85 12.08
C ASN A 323 4.49 -1.90 11.38
N CYS A 324 3.39 -1.82 12.14
CA CYS A 324 2.04 -1.76 11.57
C CYS A 324 1.65 -0.34 11.07
N PRO A 325 0.86 -0.22 9.99
CA PRO A 325 0.40 1.08 9.47
C PRO A 325 -0.46 1.88 10.45
N VAL A 326 -1.22 1.20 11.33
CA VAL A 326 -2.13 1.85 12.30
C VAL A 326 -1.38 2.71 13.32
N GLU A 327 -0.14 2.36 13.65
CA GLU A 327 0.71 3.14 14.55
C GLU A 327 1.01 4.54 13.99
N LYS A 328 0.99 4.65 12.66
CA LYS A 328 1.42 5.84 11.91
C LYS A 328 0.26 6.67 11.36
N VAL A 329 -0.94 6.10 11.25
CA VAL A 329 -2.16 6.84 10.85
C VAL A 329 -2.45 8.01 11.80
N ARG A 330 -2.00 7.95 13.06
CA ARG A 330 -2.13 9.05 14.02
C ARG A 330 -0.92 9.97 14.15
N PHE A 331 0.27 9.50 13.79
CA PHE A 331 1.52 10.27 13.91
C PHE A 331 1.91 11.02 12.64
N PHE A 332 1.34 10.67 11.48
CA PHE A 332 1.75 11.25 10.22
C PHE A 332 0.70 12.17 9.61
N HIS A 333 1.04 13.45 9.54
CA HIS A 333 0.43 14.39 8.62
C HIS A 333 1.16 14.26 7.27
N CYS A 334 0.43 13.98 6.20
CA CYS A 334 0.85 13.99 4.78
C CYS A 334 1.89 12.92 4.34
N ILE A 335 1.42 11.78 3.78
CA ILE A 335 2.30 10.74 3.16
C ILE A 335 2.08 10.57 1.63
N ILE A 336 1.01 11.11 1.04
CA ILE A 336 0.69 10.91 -0.39
C ILE A 336 1.79 11.43 -1.31
N THR A 337 2.26 12.66 -1.08
CA THR A 337 3.30 13.29 -1.90
C THR A 337 4.64 12.54 -1.84
N GLY A 338 4.96 11.95 -0.68
CA GLY A 338 6.20 11.19 -0.47
C GLY A 338 6.24 9.89 -1.27
N LEU A 339 5.14 9.15 -1.31
CA LEU A 339 5.05 7.90 -2.08
C LEU A 339 5.12 8.16 -3.59
N ILE A 340 4.42 9.18 -4.08
CA ILE A 340 4.44 9.59 -5.50
C ILE A 340 5.86 10.00 -5.91
N LYS A 341 6.51 10.88 -5.12
CA LYS A 341 7.90 11.30 -5.37
C LYS A 341 8.85 10.12 -5.46
N LYS A 342 8.70 9.17 -4.55
CA LYS A 342 9.62 8.04 -4.47
C LYS A 342 9.45 7.03 -5.60
N LEU A 343 8.21 6.83 -6.04
CA LEU A 343 7.94 6.07 -7.26
C LEU A 343 8.46 6.80 -8.49
N PHE A 344 8.35 8.12 -8.55
CA PHE A 344 8.96 8.93 -9.61
C PHE A 344 10.48 8.71 -9.67
N ASP A 345 11.20 8.93 -8.56
CA ASP A 345 12.66 8.79 -8.50
C ASP A 345 13.12 7.37 -8.92
N ASN A 346 12.41 6.34 -8.46
CA ASN A 346 12.72 4.94 -8.80
C ASN A 346 12.48 4.60 -10.28
N LEU A 347 11.56 5.29 -10.94
CA LEU A 347 11.23 5.09 -12.36
C LEU A 347 12.14 5.92 -13.27
N THR A 348 12.62 7.08 -12.83
CA THR A 348 13.49 7.98 -13.61
C THR A 348 14.97 7.64 -13.51
N HIS A 349 15.45 7.04 -12.40
CA HIS A 349 16.85 6.61 -12.28
C HIS A 349 17.28 5.55 -13.32
N ARG A 350 16.34 4.97 -14.08
CA ARG A 350 16.63 4.12 -15.24
C ARG A 350 17.04 4.88 -16.51
N SER A 351 16.91 6.20 -16.59
CA SER A 351 17.30 6.99 -17.77
C SER A 351 18.64 7.72 -17.65
N ALA A 352 19.33 7.67 -16.50
CA ALA A 352 20.53 8.49 -16.24
C ALA A 352 21.83 7.71 -15.99
N LYS A 353 21.85 6.39 -16.19
CA LYS A 353 23.08 5.61 -16.21
C LYS A 353 22.98 4.49 -17.24
N TYR A 354 23.18 4.85 -18.49
CA TYR A 354 23.95 4.09 -19.48
C TYR A 354 24.64 5.09 -20.40
#